data_AF-A0A7K4CSY8-F1
#
_entry.id   AF-A0A7K4CSY8-F1
#
_cell.length_a   1.000
_cell.length_b   1.000
_cell.length_c   1.000
_cell.angle_alpha   90.00
_cell.angle_beta   90.00
_cell.angle_gamma   90.00
#
_symmetry.space_group_name_H-M   'P 1'
#
loop_
_entity.id
_entity.type
_entity.pdbx_description
1 polymer ?
#
loop_
_entity_poly.entity_id
_entity_poly.type
_entity_poly.pdbx_seq_one_letter_code
_entity_poly.pdbx_strand_id
1 'polypeptide(L)' 'MFKSFDIDDDDIKILKIFQEDPEITHVEIAKKINKSQPAVGARVTKLQRKDLLATQKGINFKAVHEKMYLLMVDL' A
#
# COMPACT_ATOMS: atom_id res chain seq x y z
N MET A 1 -21.21 10.25 3.15
CA MET A 1 -20.41 11.31 2.51
C MET A 1 -19.11 10.66 2.06
N PHE A 2 -18.87 10.49 0.76
CA PHE A 2 -17.60 9.95 0.27
C PHE A 2 -16.50 10.93 0.66
N LYS A 3 -15.64 10.52 1.59
CA LYS A 3 -14.49 11.29 2.01
C LYS A 3 -13.57 11.37 0.79
N SER A 4 -13.39 12.56 0.21
CA SER A 4 -12.36 12.76 -0.80
C SER A 4 -11.03 12.43 -0.14
N PHE A 5 -10.47 11.26 -0.43
CA PHE A 5 -9.14 10.93 0.05
C PHE A 5 -8.20 11.96 -0.55
N ASP A 6 -7.64 12.83 0.29
CA ASP A 6 -6.58 13.77 -0.09
C ASP A 6 -5.34 12.97 -0.51
N ILE A 7 -5.37 12.55 -1.77
CA ILE A 7 -4.47 11.64 -2.47
C ILE A 7 -4.05 12.38 -3.73
N ASP A 8 -2.75 12.53 -3.90
CA ASP A 8 -2.19 13.17 -5.09
C ASP A 8 -1.61 12.13 -6.06
N ASP A 9 -1.10 12.60 -7.19
CA ASP A 9 -0.55 11.74 -8.24
C ASP A 9 0.65 10.92 -7.78
N ASP A 10 1.47 11.43 -6.85
CA ASP A 10 2.61 10.69 -6.31
C ASP A 10 2.12 9.52 -5.44
N ASP A 11 1.08 9.73 -4.64
CA ASP A 11 0.46 8.68 -3.83
C ASP A 11 -0.12 7.56 -4.72
N ILE A 12 -0.79 7.92 -5.83
CA ILE A 12 -1.32 6.96 -6.80
C ILE A 12 -0.18 6.15 -7.44
N LYS A 13 0.92 6.80 -7.82
CA LYS A 13 2.10 6.10 -8.38
C LYS A 13 2.70 5.14 -7.36
N ILE A 14 2.81 5.53 -6.09
CA ILE A 14 3.33 4.66 -5.03
C ILE A 14 2.45 3.42 -4.88
N LEU A 15 1.11 3.58 -4.85
CA LEU A 15 0.19 2.45 -4.76
C LEU A 15 0.32 1.49 -5.94
N LYS A 16 0.40 2.02 -7.17
CA LYS A 16 0.61 1.19 -8.38
C LYS A 16 1.92 0.41 -8.32
N ILE A 17 3.00 1.07 -7.90
CA ILE A 17 4.29 0.41 -7.77
C ILE A 17 4.24 -0.73 -6.74
N PHE A 18 3.57 -0.53 -5.59
CA PHE A 18 3.37 -1.61 -4.61
C PHE A 18 2.43 -2.72 -5.09
N GLN A 19 1.46 -2.43 -5.94
CA GLN A 19 0.60 -3.45 -6.55
C GLN A 19 1.39 -4.34 -7.52
N GLU A 20 2.36 -3.76 -8.24
CA GLU A 20 3.25 -4.50 -9.15
C GLU A 20 4.33 -5.28 -8.39
N ASP A 21 4.93 -4.66 -7.38
CA ASP A 21 6.00 -5.24 -6.56
C ASP A 21 5.81 -4.85 -5.08
N PRO A 22 5.18 -5.72 -4.27
CA PRO A 22 4.97 -5.45 -2.85
C PRO A 22 6.24 -5.44 -2.00
N GLU A 23 7.36 -5.99 -2.49
CA GLU A 23 8.62 -6.08 -1.75
C GLU A 23 9.57 -4.91 -2.03
N ILE A 24 9.23 -4.06 -3.01
CA ILE A 24 10.05 -2.92 -3.42
C ILE A 24 10.39 -1.98 -2.25
N THR A 25 11.62 -1.50 -2.23
CA THR A 25 12.08 -0.60 -1.16
C THR A 25 11.67 0.86 -1.41
N HIS A 26 11.57 1.64 -0.34
CA HIS A 26 11.32 3.08 -0.45
C HIS A 26 12.39 3.82 -1.27
N VAL A 27 13.64 3.33 -1.26
CA VAL A 27 14.75 3.91 -2.05
C VAL A 27 14.51 3.70 -3.55
N GLU A 28 14.04 2.52 -3.95
CA GLU A 28 13.74 2.21 -5.34
C GLU A 28 12.51 2.96 -5.85
N ILE A 29 11.45 3.04 -5.04
CA ILE A 29 10.28 3.89 -5.33
C ILE A 29 10.72 5.34 -5.55
N ALA A 30 11.54 5.88 -4.63
CA ALA A 30 12.02 7.25 -4.71
C ALA A 30 12.75 7.55 -6.02
N LYS A 31 13.58 6.61 -6.50
CA LYS A 31 14.24 6.68 -7.82
C LYS A 31 13.22 6.67 -8.97
N LYS A 32 12.22 5.78 -8.93
CA LYS A 32 11.19 5.64 -9.97
C LYS A 32 10.30 6.88 -10.10
N ILE A 33 10.00 7.57 -9.01
CA ILE A 33 9.09 8.74 -9.01
C ILE A 33 9.80 10.10 -8.87
N ASN A 34 11.14 10.12 -8.92
CA ASN A 34 11.98 11.29 -8.78
C ASN A 34 11.70 12.11 -7.50
N LYS A 35 11.74 11.42 -6.34
CA LYS A 35 11.55 12.01 -5.00
C LYS A 35 12.66 11.58 -4.06
N SER A 36 12.71 12.20 -2.89
CA SER A 36 13.57 11.73 -1.80
C SER A 36 12.95 10.51 -1.10
N GLN A 37 13.79 9.62 -0.57
CA GLN A 37 13.33 8.47 0.20
C GLN A 37 12.50 8.87 1.44
N PRO A 38 12.84 9.92 2.21
CA PRO A 38 12.01 10.39 3.32
C PRO A 38 10.61 10.86 2.86
N ALA A 39 10.50 11.53 1.70
CA ALA A 39 9.21 11.95 1.16
C ALA A 39 8.33 10.75 0.81
N VAL A 40 8.91 9.70 0.21
CA VAL A 40 8.21 8.43 -0.04
C VAL A 40 7.76 7.79 1.26
N GLY A 41 8.64 7.69 2.28
CA GLY A 41 8.29 7.10 3.57
C GLY A 41 7.13 7.81 4.27
N ALA A 42 7.08 9.15 4.21
CA ALA A 42 5.97 9.93 4.75
C ALA A 42 4.65 9.65 4.02
N ARG A 43 4.69 9.51 2.69
CA ARG A 43 3.52 9.15 1.88
C ARG A 43 3.02 7.73 2.15
N VAL A 44 3.92 6.75 2.23
CA VAL A 44 3.58 5.37 2.62
C VAL A 44 2.90 5.35 3.99
N THR A 45 3.46 6.07 4.96
CA THR A 45 2.84 6.22 6.29
C THR A 45 1.46 6.88 6.22
N LYS A 46 1.28 7.91 5.37
CA LYS A 46 -0.02 8.56 5.13
C LYS A 46 -1.05 7.57 4.57
N LEU A 47 -0.66 6.78 3.57
CA LEU A 47 -1.51 5.79 2.91
C LEU A 47 -1.92 4.66 3.87
N GLN A 48 -0.99 4.16 4.68
CA GLN A 48 -1.26 3.19 5.73
C GLN A 48 -2.25 3.71 6.77
N ARG A 49 -2.06 4.96 7.24
CA ARG A 49 -2.99 5.60 8.20
C ARG A 49 -4.38 5.87 7.64
N LYS A 50 -4.53 5.91 6.32
CA LYS A 50 -5.82 6.07 5.62
C LYS A 50 -6.44 4.73 5.22
N ASP A 51 -5.85 3.60 5.62
CA ASP A 51 -6.25 2.24 5.22
C ASP A 51 -6.22 2.01 3.70
N LEU A 52 -5.43 2.80 2.97
CA LEU A 52 -5.28 2.70 1.51
C LEU A 52 -4.11 1.80 1.09
N LEU A 53 -3.19 1.52 2.02
CA LEU A 53 -2.07 0.62 1.82
C LEU A 53 -1.92 -0.23 3.08
N ALA A 54 -2.08 -1.53 2.95
CA ALA A 54 -1.83 -2.49 4.03
C ALA A 54 -0.74 -3.46 3.59
N THR A 55 0.09 -3.90 4.54
CA THR A 55 1.12 -4.90 4.29
C THR A 55 1.00 -5.98 5.34
N GLN A 56 0.72 -7.21 4.92
CA GLN A 56 0.72 -8.37 5.80
C GLN A 56 1.88 -9.28 5.40
N LYS A 57 2.88 -9.41 6.28
CA LYS A 57 4.02 -10.29 6.06
C LYS A 57 3.82 -11.61 6.80
N GLY A 58 3.68 -12.69 6.03
CA GLY A 58 3.45 -14.02 6.55
C GLY A 58 2.02 -14.21 7.08
N ILE A 59 1.47 -15.38 6.78
CA ILE A 59 0.22 -15.85 7.37
C ILE A 59 0.47 -17.31 7.74
N ASN A 60 0.36 -17.66 9.01
CA ASN A 60 0.44 -19.06 9.42
C ASN A 60 -0.89 -19.75 9.15
N PHE A 61 -1.11 -20.17 7.91
CA PHE A 61 -2.33 -20.85 7.48
C PHE A 61 -2.61 -22.15 8.24
N LYS A 62 -1.60 -22.77 8.87
CA LYS A 62 -1.80 -23.96 9.72
C LYS A 62 -2.44 -23.64 11.07
N ALA A 63 -2.24 -22.43 11.59
CA ALA A 63 -2.89 -21.97 12.81
C ALA A 63 -4.35 -21.56 12.56
N VAL A 64 -4.68 -21.18 11.33
CA VAL A 64 -6.04 -20.83 10.92
C VAL A 64 -6.83 -22.13 10.69
N HIS A 65 -7.50 -22.64 11.73
CA HIS A 65 -8.35 -23.83 11.64
C HIS A 65 -9.61 -23.61 10.77
N GLU A 66 -9.90 -22.36 10.38
CA GLU A 66 -11.08 -21.99 9.63
C GLU A 66 -10.75 -21.61 8.18
N LYS A 67 -11.72 -21.85 7.28
CA LYS A 67 -11.59 -21.59 5.85
C LYS A 67 -11.46 -20.08 5.61
N MET A 68 -10.38 -19.66 4.95
CA MET A 68 -10.18 -18.27 4.53
C MET A 68 -10.98 -17.99 3.25
N TYR A 69 -11.73 -16.88 3.24
CA TYR A 69 -12.45 -16.39 2.08
C TYR A 69 -11.98 -14.97 1.76
N LEU A 70 -11.57 -14.73 0.51
CA LEU A 70 -11.29 -13.39 0.00
C LEU A 70 -12.54 -12.89 -0.72
N LEU A 71 -13.14 -11.80 -0.23
CA LEU A 71 -14.25 -11.14 -0.89
C LEU A 71 -13.78 -9.75 -1.32
N MET A 72 -13.75 -9.51 -2.63
CA MET A 72 -13.53 -8.19 -3.20
C MET A 72 -14.90 -7.59 -3.53
N VAL A 73 -15.18 -6.39 -3.00
CA VAL A 73 -16.40 -5.64 -3.31
C VAL A 73 -15.97 -4.36 -4.00
N ASP A 74 -16.30 -4.25 -5.27
CA ASP A 74 -16.22 -2.99 -6.01
C ASP A 74 -17.54 -2.23 -5.80
N LEU A 75 -17.48 -0.96 -5.41
CA LEU A 75 -18.63 -0.07 -5.24
C LEU A 75 -19.10 0.55 -6.56
#